data_AF-E9DL98-F1
#
_entry.id   AF-E9DL98-F1
#
_cell.length_a   1.000
_cell.length_b   1.000
_cell.length_c   1.000
_cell.angle_alpha   90.00
_cell.angle_beta   90.00
_cell.angle_gamma   90.00
#
_symmetry.space_group_name_H-M   'P 1'
#
loop_
_entity.id
_entity.type
_entity.pdbx_description
1 polymer ?
#
loop_
_entity_poly.entity_id
_entity_poly.type
_entity_poly.pdbx_seq_one_letter_code
_entity_poly.pdbx_strand_id
1 'polypeptide(L)'
;MIRVSDLSGLEVILRKLLSFLILSIVAATILVLELIFYKYSVQHVDFPLWDYIRKIYVDFLAYGAFIYMVSTLVILLLKNTLTAFVTVYFGVTGMTFFTLYLASLGATMTKLMTYVPFSFMRAVFTSGQQFFNLREAFVLFSWTLFLLLLTPAIYKKRAYV
;
A
#
# COMPACT_ATOMS: atom_id res chain seq x y z
N MET A 1 -11.39 3.27 -25.18
CA MET A 1 -12.73 2.73 -24.87
C MET A 1 -13.39 3.34 -23.63
N ILE A 2 -12.70 3.68 -22.53
CA ILE A 2 -13.31 4.32 -21.33
C ILE A 2 -13.93 5.71 -21.62
N ARG A 3 -13.45 6.43 -22.65
CA ARG A 3 -13.98 7.75 -23.08
C ARG A 3 -15.35 7.69 -23.77
N VAL A 4 -15.81 6.49 -24.17
CA VAL A 4 -17.02 6.25 -24.98
C VAL A 4 -18.11 5.53 -24.18
N SER A 5 -17.78 4.96 -23.01
CA SER A 5 -18.75 4.43 -22.07
C SER A 5 -18.97 5.48 -20.98
N ASP A 6 -20.21 5.85 -20.69
CA ASP A 6 -20.68 6.79 -19.65
C ASP A 6 -20.30 6.41 -18.19
N LEU A 7 -19.22 5.67 -18.01
CA LEU A 7 -18.75 5.19 -16.71
C LEU A 7 -18.19 6.37 -15.90
N SER A 8 -18.69 6.49 -14.68
CA SER A 8 -18.16 7.44 -13.70
C SER A 8 -16.68 7.17 -13.43
N GLY A 9 -15.87 8.24 -13.33
CA GLY A 9 -14.45 8.11 -12.97
C GLY A 9 -14.23 7.34 -11.66
N LEU A 10 -15.19 7.43 -10.72
CA LEU A 10 -15.17 6.67 -9.47
C LEU A 10 -15.33 5.16 -9.73
N GLU A 11 -16.20 4.78 -10.66
CA GLU A 11 -16.44 3.37 -11.01
C GLU A 11 -15.20 2.74 -11.65
N VAL A 12 -14.52 3.48 -12.52
CA VAL A 12 -13.26 3.03 -13.14
C VAL A 12 -12.17 2.82 -12.08
N ILE A 13 -12.04 3.73 -11.12
CA ILE A 13 -11.08 3.63 -10.02
C ILE A 13 -11.42 2.42 -9.14
N LEU A 14 -12.69 2.23 -8.77
CA LEU A 14 -13.13 1.10 -7.95
C LEU A 14 -12.90 -0.26 -8.63
N ARG A 15 -13.22 -0.39 -9.93
CA ARG A 15 -12.98 -1.65 -10.66
C ARG A 15 -11.50 -2.00 -10.67
N LYS A 16 -10.63 -1.02 -10.91
CA LYS A 16 -9.18 -1.23 -10.92
C LYS A 16 -8.62 -1.49 -9.51
N LEU A 17 -9.17 -0.85 -8.48
CA LEU A 17 -8.85 -1.14 -7.09
C LEU A 17 -9.16 -2.61 -6.78
N LEU A 18 -10.34 -3.12 -7.16
CA LEU A 18 -10.69 -4.53 -6.98
C LEU A 18 -9.71 -5.48 -7.68
N SER A 19 -9.31 -5.18 -8.92
CA SER A 19 -8.27 -5.96 -9.61
C SER A 19 -6.94 -5.95 -8.84
N PHE A 20 -6.56 -4.81 -8.26
CA PHE A 20 -5.33 -4.69 -7.48
C PHE A 20 -5.42 -5.42 -6.14
N LEU A 21 -6.60 -5.48 -5.51
CA LEU A 21 -6.82 -6.28 -4.30
C LEU A 21 -6.66 -7.77 -4.60
N ILE A 22 -7.15 -8.26 -5.74
CA ILE A 22 -6.94 -9.65 -6.16
C ILE A 22 -5.43 -9.92 -6.34
N LEU A 23 -4.70 -9.01 -6.98
CA LEU A 23 -3.24 -9.12 -7.10
C LEU A 23 -2.53 -9.13 -5.74
N SER A 24 -3.03 -8.36 -4.78
CA SER A 24 -2.48 -8.31 -3.41
C SER A 24 -2.67 -9.64 -2.69
N ILE A 25 -3.82 -10.32 -2.89
CA ILE A 25 -4.06 -11.67 -2.38
C ILE A 25 -3.08 -12.66 -3.02
N VAL A 26 -2.92 -12.61 -4.35
CA VAL A 26 -1.97 -13.48 -5.06
C VAL A 26 -0.54 -13.28 -4.54
N ALA A 27 -0.10 -12.04 -4.35
CA ALA A 27 1.21 -11.75 -3.78
C ALA A 27 1.36 -12.32 -2.35
N ALA A 28 0.34 -12.16 -1.50
CA ALA A 28 0.34 -12.75 -0.16
C ALA A 28 0.39 -14.29 -0.20
N THR A 29 -0.32 -14.94 -1.14
CA THR A 29 -0.24 -16.41 -1.29
C THR A 29 1.16 -16.88 -1.67
N ILE A 30 1.84 -16.17 -2.59
CA ILE A 30 3.21 -16.50 -3.00
C ILE A 30 4.15 -16.43 -1.79
N LEU A 31 4.03 -15.38 -0.98
CA LEU A 31 4.86 -15.19 0.21
C LEU A 31 4.59 -16.26 1.28
N VAL A 32 3.32 -16.65 1.48
CA VAL A 32 2.97 -17.76 2.38
C VAL A 32 3.56 -19.09 1.88
N LEU A 33 3.53 -19.36 0.58
CA LEU A 33 4.13 -20.57 0.00
C LEU A 33 5.65 -20.60 0.21
N GLU A 34 6.31 -19.47 0.00
CA GLU A 34 7.74 -19.31 0.27
C GLU A 34 8.05 -19.60 1.75
N LEU A 35 7.25 -19.06 2.68
CA LEU A 35 7.44 -19.28 4.11
C LEU A 35 7.21 -20.75 4.53
N ILE A 36 6.21 -21.42 3.95
CA ILE A 36 5.98 -22.85 4.14
C ILE A 36 7.19 -23.64 3.65
N PHE A 37 7.71 -23.34 2.46
CA PHE A 37 8.89 -23.99 1.91
C PHE A 37 10.10 -23.84 2.84
N TYR A 38 10.35 -22.64 3.36
CA TYR A 38 11.45 -22.41 4.32
C TYR A 38 11.30 -23.20 5.62
N LYS A 39 10.08 -23.28 6.18
CA LYS A 39 9.81 -24.00 7.42
C LYS A 39 10.03 -25.51 7.28
N TYR A 40 9.51 -26.12 6.21
CA TYR A 40 9.50 -27.57 6.07
C TYR A 40 10.69 -28.14 5.29
N SER A 41 11.29 -27.37 4.38
CA SER A 41 12.35 -27.89 3.50
C SER A 41 13.75 -27.45 3.88
N VAL A 42 13.95 -26.29 4.52
CA VAL A 42 15.28 -25.66 4.61
C VAL A 42 15.77 -25.47 6.05
N GLN A 43 15.03 -24.76 6.90
CA GLN A 43 15.59 -24.26 8.18
C GLN A 43 14.86 -24.72 9.45
N HIS A 44 13.78 -25.50 9.37
CA HIS A 44 13.03 -26.00 10.55
C HIS A 44 12.79 -24.89 11.60
N VAL A 45 12.50 -23.67 11.14
CA VAL A 45 12.33 -22.51 12.03
C VAL A 45 11.00 -22.66 12.77
N ASP A 46 11.06 -22.57 14.10
CA ASP A 46 9.89 -22.51 14.97
C ASP A 46 9.18 -21.16 14.81
N PHE A 47 8.35 -21.07 13.77
CA PHE A 47 7.53 -19.90 13.48
C PHE A 47 6.02 -20.22 13.54
N PRO A 48 5.19 -19.39 14.21
CA PRO A 48 3.74 -19.57 14.30
C PRO A 48 3.05 -19.26 12.97
N LEU A 49 3.11 -20.23 12.05
CA LEU A 49 2.67 -20.12 10.66
C LEU A 49 1.18 -19.77 10.53
N TRP A 50 0.34 -20.33 11.41
CA TRP A 50 -1.10 -20.09 11.39
C TRP A 50 -1.50 -18.65 11.72
N ASP A 51 -0.84 -18.02 12.70
CA ASP A 51 -1.11 -16.62 13.05
C ASP A 51 -0.63 -15.68 11.95
N TYR A 52 0.46 -16.05 11.25
CA TYR A 52 0.98 -15.27 10.14
C TYR A 52 0.08 -15.30 8.92
N ILE A 53 -0.39 -16.50 8.52
CA ILE A 53 -1.33 -16.65 7.41
C ILE A 53 -2.54 -15.74 7.62
N ARG A 54 -3.11 -15.68 8.82
CA ARG A 54 -4.32 -14.87 9.07
C ARG A 54 -4.08 -13.37 8.90
N LYS A 55 -2.94 -12.87 9.37
CA LYS A 55 -2.66 -11.43 9.41
C LYS A 55 -2.07 -10.91 8.11
N ILE A 56 -1.26 -11.70 7.41
CA ILE A 56 -0.55 -11.25 6.21
C ILE A 56 -1.51 -10.86 5.07
N TYR A 57 -2.63 -11.57 4.89
CA TYR A 57 -3.62 -11.21 3.86
C TYR A 57 -4.26 -9.85 4.12
N VAL A 58 -4.61 -9.57 5.38
CA VAL A 58 -5.22 -8.29 5.77
C VAL A 58 -4.23 -7.16 5.54
N ASP A 59 -2.97 -7.37 5.93
CA ASP A 59 -1.91 -6.38 5.78
C ASP A 59 -1.61 -6.10 4.30
N PHE A 60 -1.52 -7.14 3.46
CA PHE A 60 -1.35 -6.99 2.01
C PHE A 60 -2.53 -6.29 1.34
N LEU A 61 -3.76 -6.59 1.75
CA LEU A 61 -4.95 -5.92 1.21
C LEU A 61 -4.96 -4.44 1.57
N ALA A 62 -4.71 -4.11 2.84
CA ALA A 62 -4.68 -2.73 3.32
C ALA A 62 -3.56 -1.94 2.63
N TYR A 63 -2.34 -2.49 2.64
CA TYR A 63 -1.19 -1.89 1.97
C TYR A 63 -1.38 -1.74 0.46
N GLY A 64 -1.87 -2.78 -0.19
CA GLY A 64 -2.14 -2.78 -1.62
C GLY A 64 -3.16 -1.72 -2.02
N ALA A 65 -4.24 -1.58 -1.25
CA ALA A 65 -5.24 -0.53 -1.47
C ALA A 65 -4.62 0.87 -1.38
N PHE A 66 -3.83 1.15 -0.33
CA PHE A 66 -3.19 2.44 -0.15
C PHE A 66 -2.20 2.76 -1.28
N ILE A 67 -1.30 1.84 -1.61
CA ILE A 67 -0.30 2.05 -2.67
C ILE A 67 -0.98 2.24 -4.02
N TYR A 68 -2.04 1.49 -4.31
CA TYR A 68 -2.82 1.70 -5.52
C TYR A 68 -3.37 3.13 -5.61
N MET A 69 -3.94 3.65 -4.52
CA MET A 69 -4.47 5.01 -4.49
C MET A 69 -3.39 6.08 -4.69
N VAL A 70 -2.26 5.94 -4.02
CA VAL A 70 -1.09 6.83 -4.21
C VAL A 70 -0.59 6.76 -5.66
N SER A 71 -0.45 5.55 -6.19
CA SER A 71 0.04 5.33 -7.56
C SER A 71 -0.88 5.94 -8.60
N THR A 72 -2.19 5.77 -8.43
CA THR A 72 -3.20 6.35 -9.31
C THR A 72 -3.12 7.87 -9.31
N LEU A 73 -2.95 8.48 -8.13
CA LEU A 73 -2.80 9.93 -8.01
C LEU A 73 -1.52 10.43 -8.72
N VAL A 74 -0.39 9.75 -8.53
CA VAL A 74 0.88 10.10 -9.20
C VAL A 74 0.76 9.97 -10.73
N ILE A 75 0.14 8.90 -11.23
CA ILE A 75 -0.11 8.70 -12.67
C ILE A 75 -0.96 9.83 -13.25
N LEU A 76 -2.02 10.25 -12.54
CA LEU A 76 -2.89 11.34 -12.98
C LEU A 76 -2.19 12.71 -12.97
N LEU A 77 -1.21 12.91 -12.09
CA LEU A 77 -0.44 14.16 -12.02
C LEU A 77 0.64 14.26 -13.08
N LEU A 78 1.40 13.18 -13.30
CA LEU A 78 2.55 13.18 -14.20
C LEU A 78 2.18 12.92 -15.66
N LYS A 79 1.03 12.28 -15.94
CA LYS A 79 0.56 11.91 -17.29
C LYS A 79 1.55 11.09 -18.14
N ASN A 80 2.66 10.64 -17.56
CA ASN A 80 3.67 9.78 -18.19
C ASN A 80 3.84 8.51 -17.34
N THR A 81 3.56 7.35 -17.95
CA THR A 81 3.60 6.05 -17.27
C THR A 81 4.99 5.71 -16.72
N LEU A 82 6.06 5.97 -17.48
CA LEU A 82 7.42 5.62 -17.04
C LEU A 82 7.84 6.48 -15.85
N THR A 83 7.66 7.80 -15.96
CA THR A 83 8.00 8.73 -14.87
C THR A 83 7.14 8.45 -13.65
N ALA A 84 5.85 8.14 -13.82
CA ALA A 84 4.98 7.78 -12.70
C ALA A 84 5.40 6.50 -12.01
N PHE A 85 5.76 5.45 -12.77
CA PHE A 85 6.27 4.21 -12.20
C PHE A 85 7.55 4.44 -11.38
N VAL A 86 8.54 5.13 -11.96
CA VAL A 86 9.80 5.47 -11.29
C VAL A 86 9.53 6.32 -10.03
N THR A 87 8.64 7.30 -10.13
CA THR A 87 8.29 8.18 -9.00
C THR A 87 7.61 7.43 -7.87
N VAL A 88 6.69 6.50 -8.17
CA VAL A 88 6.04 5.69 -7.13
C VAL A 88 7.07 4.75 -6.48
N TYR A 89 7.86 4.04 -7.28
CA TYR A 89 8.83 3.07 -6.78
C TYR A 89 9.88 3.70 -5.86
N PHE A 90 10.55 4.76 -6.34
CA PHE A 90 11.53 5.48 -5.53
C PHE A 90 10.89 6.37 -4.48
N GLY A 91 9.71 6.93 -4.75
CA GLY A 91 9.00 7.81 -3.84
C GLY A 91 8.52 7.10 -2.59
N VAL A 92 7.92 5.90 -2.72
CA VAL A 92 7.52 5.09 -1.55
C VAL A 92 8.74 4.78 -0.68
N THR A 93 9.84 4.35 -1.32
CA THR A 93 11.10 4.06 -0.62
C THR A 93 11.67 5.30 0.07
N GLY A 94 11.79 6.41 -0.66
CA GLY A 94 12.32 7.67 -0.16
C GLY A 94 11.48 8.28 0.97
N MET A 95 10.16 8.26 0.85
CA MET A 95 9.24 8.74 1.90
C MET A 95 9.32 7.89 3.16
N THR A 96 9.55 6.59 3.03
CA THR A 96 9.77 5.72 4.18
C THR A 96 11.07 6.09 4.91
N PHE A 97 12.17 6.31 4.19
CA PHE A 97 13.41 6.81 4.81
C PHE A 97 13.25 8.19 5.45
N PHE A 98 12.58 9.10 4.74
CA PHE A 98 12.37 10.47 5.20
C PHE A 98 11.52 10.52 6.48
N THR A 99 10.46 9.71 6.57
CA THR A 99 9.61 9.63 7.77
C THR A 99 10.35 9.04 8.97
N LEU A 100 11.21 8.04 8.76
CA LEU A 100 12.08 7.53 9.82
C LEU A 100 13.10 8.58 10.29
N TYR A 101 13.68 9.34 9.36
CA TYR A 101 14.55 10.46 9.69
C TYR A 101 13.82 11.52 10.51
N LEU A 102 12.63 11.95 10.09
CA LEU A 102 11.82 12.90 10.85
C LEU A 102 11.46 12.37 12.24
N ALA A 103 11.12 11.08 12.36
CA ALA A 103 10.81 10.46 13.65
C ALA A 103 11.98 10.52 14.64
N SER A 104 13.23 10.61 14.14
CA SER A 104 14.44 10.71 14.96
C SER A 104 14.74 12.10 15.51
N LEU A 105 14.07 13.15 15.01
CA LEU A 105 14.35 14.55 15.39
C LEU A 105 13.78 14.96 16.76
N GLY A 106 13.01 14.09 17.42
CA GLY A 106 12.51 14.31 18.78
C GLY A 106 11.09 13.80 19.01
N ALA A 107 10.66 13.76 20.27
CA ALA A 107 9.43 13.09 20.71
C ALA A 107 8.15 13.60 20.00
N THR A 108 8.08 14.89 19.68
CA THR A 108 6.94 15.48 18.95
C THR A 108 6.85 14.95 17.53
N MET A 109 7.98 14.88 16.82
CA MET A 109 8.02 14.35 15.45
C MET A 109 7.78 12.84 15.43
N THR A 110 8.29 12.11 16.42
CA THR A 110 7.98 10.68 16.58
C THR A 110 6.47 10.44 16.67
N LYS A 111 5.74 11.23 17.48
CA LYS A 111 4.28 11.12 17.59
C LYS A 111 3.58 11.42 16.26
N LEU A 112 3.98 12.48 15.55
CA LEU A 112 3.41 12.83 14.25
C LEU A 112 3.62 11.73 13.21
N MET A 113 4.81 11.14 13.16
CA MET A 113 5.13 10.10 12.18
C MET A 113 4.30 8.83 12.38
N THR A 114 3.73 8.57 13.57
CA THR A 114 2.80 7.44 13.78
C THR A 114 1.51 7.52 12.96
N TYR A 115 1.16 8.72 12.46
CA TYR A 115 -0.01 8.95 11.61
C TYR A 115 0.32 8.98 10.11
N VAL A 116 1.58 8.77 9.74
CA VAL A 116 2.04 8.76 8.36
C VAL A 116 2.26 7.31 7.91
N PRO A 117 1.51 6.80 6.91
CA PRO A 117 1.58 5.39 6.50
C PRO A 117 3.00 4.89 6.20
N PHE A 118 3.82 5.73 5.57
CA PHE A 118 5.19 5.38 5.18
C PHE A 118 6.12 5.08 6.37
N SER A 119 5.82 5.53 7.58
CA SER A 119 6.71 5.36 8.74
C SER A 119 6.75 3.91 9.26
N PHE A 120 5.64 3.18 9.11
CA PHE A 120 5.48 1.83 9.65
C PHE A 120 5.40 0.74 8.56
N MET A 121 5.25 1.12 7.28
CA MET A 121 5.22 0.18 6.14
C MET A 121 6.47 -0.69 6.03
N ARG A 122 7.67 -0.11 6.20
CA ARG A 122 8.90 -0.90 6.11
C ARG A 122 9.02 -1.92 7.23
N ALA A 123 8.69 -1.53 8.46
CA ALA A 123 8.81 -2.39 9.64
C ALA A 123 8.01 -3.69 9.46
N VAL A 124 6.80 -3.61 8.89
CA VAL A 124 5.92 -4.77 8.66
C VAL A 124 6.49 -5.74 7.62
N PHE A 125 6.97 -5.23 6.47
CA PHE A 125 7.42 -6.10 5.38
C PHE A 125 8.91 -6.51 5.46
N THR A 126 9.77 -5.78 6.19
CA THR A 126 11.19 -6.17 6.33
C THR A 126 11.47 -7.04 7.54
N SER A 127 10.67 -6.95 8.62
CA SER A 127 10.92 -7.74 9.82
C SER A 127 10.26 -9.12 9.79
N GLY A 128 9.21 -9.32 8.98
CA GLY A 128 8.45 -10.57 8.89
C GLY A 128 7.76 -11.01 10.20
N GLN A 129 7.92 -10.23 11.28
CA GLN A 129 7.45 -10.53 12.63
C GLN A 129 6.51 -9.45 13.18
N GLN A 130 6.42 -8.30 12.53
CA GLN A 130 5.50 -7.22 12.90
C GLN A 130 4.38 -7.13 11.87
N PHE A 131 3.14 -7.22 12.35
CA PHE A 131 1.93 -6.96 11.57
C PHE A 131 1.40 -5.59 11.92
N PHE A 132 0.52 -5.03 11.07
CA PHE A 132 -0.11 -3.76 11.40
C PHE A 132 -0.87 -3.87 12.72
N ASN A 133 -0.58 -2.94 13.63
CA ASN A 133 -1.38 -2.78 14.82
C ASN A 133 -2.74 -2.15 14.47
N LEU A 134 -3.75 -2.27 15.34
CA LEU A 134 -5.10 -1.76 15.07
C LEU A 134 -5.12 -0.25 14.73
N ARG A 135 -4.23 0.52 15.38
CA ARG A 135 -4.02 1.94 15.05
C ARG A 135 -3.45 2.13 13.65
N GLU A 136 -2.43 1.37 13.27
CA GLU A 136 -1.76 1.48 11.97
C GLU A 136 -2.71 1.10 10.84
N ALA A 137 -3.48 0.03 11.03
CA ALA A 137 -4.56 -0.36 10.14
C ALA A 137 -5.60 0.76 9.99
N PHE A 138 -6.01 1.41 11.09
CA PHE A 138 -6.95 2.53 11.06
C PHE A 138 -6.38 3.77 10.34
N VAL A 139 -5.12 4.12 10.59
CA VAL A 139 -4.43 5.22 9.90
C VAL A 139 -4.39 4.95 8.40
N LEU A 140 -3.98 3.74 8.01
CA LEU A 140 -3.84 3.35 6.61
C LEU A 140 -5.20 3.30 5.90
N PHE A 141 -6.24 2.81 6.58
CA PHE A 141 -7.63 2.86 6.11
C PHE A 141 -8.12 4.30 5.92
N SER A 142 -7.90 5.18 6.91
CA SER A 142 -8.30 6.60 6.86
C SER A 142 -7.65 7.33 5.69
N TRP A 143 -6.35 7.10 5.47
CA TRP A 143 -5.63 7.66 4.32
C TRP A 143 -6.12 7.11 2.98
N THR A 144 -6.41 5.81 2.92
CA THR A 144 -6.95 5.19 1.71
C THR A 144 -8.31 5.77 1.35
N LEU A 145 -9.19 5.93 2.34
CA LEU A 145 -10.51 6.56 2.16
C LEU A 145 -10.38 8.01 1.71
N PHE A 146 -9.51 8.78 2.36
CA PHE A 146 -9.24 10.16 1.97
C PHE A 146 -8.77 10.27 0.51
N LEU A 147 -7.81 9.43 0.11
CA LEU A 147 -7.33 9.39 -1.26
C LEU A 147 -8.43 8.94 -2.24
N LEU A 148 -9.30 8.01 -1.84
CA LEU A 148 -10.41 7.52 -2.65
C LEU A 148 -11.45 8.61 -2.91
N LEU A 149 -11.70 9.50 -1.95
CA LEU A 149 -12.58 10.66 -2.15
C LEU A 149 -11.93 11.74 -3.03
N LEU A 150 -10.61 11.91 -2.92
CA LEU A 150 -9.85 12.96 -3.62
C LEU A 150 -9.54 12.59 -5.09
N THR A 151 -9.27 11.33 -5.38
CA THR A 151 -8.83 10.86 -6.72
C THR A 151 -9.89 11.09 -7.81
N PRO A 152 -11.20 10.85 -7.60
CA PRO A 152 -12.24 11.17 -8.59
C PRO A 152 -12.34 12.66 -8.92
N ALA A 153 -12.15 13.53 -7.92
CA ALA A 153 -12.17 14.98 -8.13
C ALA A 153 -11.00 15.43 -9.02
N ILE A 154 -9.81 14.85 -8.83
CA ILE A 154 -8.64 15.09 -9.68
C ILE A 154 -8.85 14.48 -11.07
N TYR A 155 -9.37 13.25 -11.15
CA TYR A 155 -9.65 12.55 -12.40
C TYR A 155 -10.56 13.41 -13.30
N LYS A 156 -11.64 13.98 -12.75
CA LYS A 156 -12.56 14.86 -13.50
C LYS A 156 -11.87 16.12 -14.05
N LYS A 157 -10.86 16.67 -13.36
CA LYS A 157 -10.14 17.87 -13.80
C LYS A 157 -8.97 17.58 -14.75
N ARG A 158 -8.28 16.45 -14.58
CA ARG A 158 -7.01 16.15 -15.28
C ARG A 158 -7.14 15.13 -16.40
N ALA A 159 -8.10 14.21 -16.33
CA ALA A 159 -8.29 13.16 -17.34
C ALA A 159 -9.09 13.64 -18.57
N TYR A 160 -9.79 14.78 -18.45
CA TYR A 160 -10.59 15.38 -19.53
C TYR A 160 -9.83 16.43 -20.37
N VAL A 161 -8.55 16.68 -20.07
CA VAL A 161 -7.65 17.51 -20.90
C VAL A 161 -6.71 16.63 -21.70
#